data_AF-A0A9E0J9J4-F1
#
_entry.id   AF-A0A9E0J9J4-F1
#
_cell.length_a   1.000
_cell.length_b   1.000
_cell.length_c   1.000
_cell.angle_alpha   90.00
_cell.angle_beta   90.00
_cell.angle_gamma   90.00
#
_symmetry.space_group_name_H-M   'P 1'
#
loop_
_entity.id
_entity.type
_entity.pdbx_description
1 polymer ?
#
loop_
_entity_poly.entity_id
_entity_poly.type
_entity_poly.pdbx_seq_one_letter_code
_entity_poly.pdbx_strand_id
1 'polypeptide(L)'
;MNFKRSFLFLFVLACVGCEEPKKPQPLLHVNKEQPKLSEDIATLQKELSELDTDAYVEAYIIRIINEGSKGTLGFSGGVMDAGFATPEDAPNIARYVMSLSKRQSSDAALGAKSELFYTSNCGGCHGNDGKGLGGAFPDLTLKRYVGLEKRKAFLEMKLGSL
;
A
#
# COMPACT_ATOMS: atom_id res chain seq x y z
N MET A 1 -13.69 -69.24 -19.75
CA MET A 1 -13.19 -68.41 -20.86
C MET A 1 -11.69 -68.16 -20.67
N ASN A 2 -10.91 -68.56 -21.67
CA ASN A 2 -9.47 -68.30 -21.84
C ASN A 2 -9.16 -66.79 -21.74
N PHE A 3 -7.97 -66.31 -21.36
CA PHE A 3 -6.77 -66.38 -22.18
C PHE A 3 -5.53 -65.91 -21.40
N LYS A 4 -4.42 -66.64 -21.58
CA LYS A 4 -3.05 -66.33 -21.16
C LYS A 4 -2.57 -65.01 -21.80
N ARG A 5 -1.58 -64.33 -21.21
CA ARG A 5 -0.26 -64.10 -21.83
C ARG A 5 0.66 -63.27 -20.93
N SER A 6 1.73 -63.93 -20.51
CA SER A 6 2.99 -63.32 -20.13
C SER A 6 3.68 -62.79 -21.39
N PHE A 7 4.21 -61.57 -21.37
CA PHE A 7 5.26 -61.15 -22.28
C PHE A 7 6.21 -60.18 -21.56
N LEU A 8 7.39 -60.70 -21.29
CA LEU A 8 8.62 -60.03 -20.95
C LEU A 8 9.02 -59.10 -22.12
N PHE A 9 9.27 -57.81 -21.87
CA PHE A 9 10.27 -57.07 -22.67
C PHE A 9 10.94 -55.98 -21.83
N LEU A 10 12.23 -56.23 -21.62
CA LEU A 10 13.26 -55.32 -21.18
C LEU A 10 13.41 -54.19 -22.20
N PHE A 11 13.32 -52.93 -21.79
CA PHE A 11 13.95 -51.82 -22.50
C PHE A 11 14.56 -50.85 -21.49
N VAL A 12 15.86 -51.02 -21.30
CA VAL A 12 16.75 -50.00 -20.76
C VAL A 12 16.83 -48.89 -21.80
N LEU A 13 16.54 -47.64 -21.42
CA LEU A 13 17.13 -46.48 -22.06
C LEU A 13 17.30 -45.36 -21.03
N ALA A 14 18.46 -45.34 -20.40
CA ALA A 14 19.00 -44.14 -19.79
C ALA A 14 19.54 -43.24 -20.92
N CYS A 15 18.86 -42.14 -21.18
CA CYS A 15 19.42 -40.95 -21.82
C CYS A 15 18.89 -39.76 -21.00
N VAL A 16 19.69 -39.29 -20.04
CA VAL A 16 20.48 -38.06 -20.18
C VAL A 16 19.57 -36.86 -20.38
N GLY A 17 19.47 -36.06 -19.31
CA GLY A 17 18.88 -34.73 -19.37
C GLY A 17 19.55 -33.91 -20.47
N CYS A 18 18.72 -33.40 -21.36
CA CYS A 18 19.01 -32.20 -22.12
C CYS A 18 18.00 -31.17 -21.63
N GLU A 19 18.34 -30.43 -20.57
CA GLU A 19 17.71 -29.12 -20.36
C GLU A 19 18.08 -28.27 -21.57
N GLU A 20 17.08 -27.81 -22.31
CA GLU A 20 17.31 -26.90 -23.43
C GLU A 20 17.99 -25.62 -22.94
N PRO A 21 19.06 -25.15 -23.61
CA PRO A 21 19.71 -23.91 -23.23
C PRO A 21 18.71 -22.76 -23.42
N LYS A 22 18.31 -22.13 -22.30
CA LYS A 22 17.45 -20.96 -22.31
C LYS A 22 18.10 -19.87 -23.15
N LYS A 23 17.54 -19.66 -24.35
CA LYS A 23 17.99 -18.63 -25.30
C LYS A 23 18.03 -17.28 -24.57
N PRO A 24 19.16 -16.56 -24.55
CA PRO A 24 19.20 -15.22 -24.00
C PRO A 24 18.22 -14.36 -24.78
N GLN A 25 17.15 -13.93 -24.12
CA GLN A 25 16.26 -12.95 -24.72
C GLN A 25 17.09 -11.69 -24.94
N PRO A 26 17.06 -11.09 -26.14
CA PRO A 26 17.74 -9.84 -26.40
C PRO A 26 17.26 -8.85 -25.36
N LEU A 27 18.21 -8.25 -24.63
CA LEU A 27 17.94 -7.06 -23.84
C LEU A 27 17.47 -6.00 -24.84
N LEU A 28 16.14 -5.93 -25.00
CA LEU A 28 15.51 -4.81 -25.64
C LEU A 28 15.86 -3.65 -24.73
N HIS A 29 16.83 -2.86 -25.18
CA HIS A 29 17.20 -1.59 -24.61
C HIS A 29 15.95 -0.72 -24.60
N VAL A 30 15.13 -0.87 -23.57
CA VAL A 30 14.36 0.26 -23.07
C VAL A 30 15.43 1.13 -22.45
N ASN A 31 15.88 2.12 -23.24
CA ASN A 31 16.30 3.38 -22.64
C ASN A 31 15.12 3.87 -21.83
N LYS A 32 14.99 3.35 -20.60
CA LYS A 32 14.40 4.09 -19.52
C LYS A 32 15.48 5.11 -19.22
N GLU A 33 15.49 6.17 -20.02
CA GLU A 33 15.69 7.47 -19.41
C GLU A 33 14.65 7.53 -18.29
N GLN A 34 15.00 7.00 -17.13
CA GLN A 34 14.29 7.32 -15.91
C GLN A 34 14.51 8.82 -15.79
N PRO A 35 13.46 9.64 -15.71
CA PRO A 35 13.63 11.07 -15.52
C PRO A 35 14.57 11.28 -14.34
N LYS A 36 15.77 11.75 -14.64
CA LYS A 36 16.77 12.14 -13.64
C LYS A 36 16.23 13.41 -13.01
N LEU A 37 15.88 13.29 -11.73
CA LEU A 37 15.57 14.37 -10.78
C LEU A 37 14.89 15.62 -11.36
N SER A 38 13.57 15.60 -11.38
CA SER A 38 12.75 16.73 -10.92
C SER A 38 11.34 16.17 -10.67
N GLU A 39 10.76 15.97 -9.48
CA GLU A 39 10.80 16.81 -8.27
C GLU A 39 11.13 18.27 -8.63
N ASP A 40 10.52 18.80 -9.69
CA ASP A 40 10.67 20.22 -9.98
C ASP A 40 10.03 20.99 -8.83
N ILE A 41 10.67 22.09 -8.45
CA ILE A 41 10.27 22.92 -7.30
C ILE A 41 8.76 23.21 -7.35
N ALA A 42 8.22 23.43 -8.55
CA ALA A 42 6.78 23.64 -8.77
C ALA A 42 5.92 22.47 -8.27
N THR A 43 6.27 21.22 -8.56
CA THR A 43 5.52 20.04 -8.08
C THR A 43 5.61 19.90 -6.57
N LEU A 44 6.80 20.09 -5.98
CA LEU A 44 6.98 20.01 -4.53
C LEU A 44 6.22 21.13 -3.78
N GLN A 45 6.25 22.35 -4.31
CA GLN A 45 5.49 23.49 -3.78
C GLN A 45 3.98 23.26 -3.89
N LYS A 46 3.52 22.71 -5.02
CA LYS A 46 2.11 22.35 -5.22
C LYS A 46 1.66 21.29 -4.22
N GLU A 47 2.45 20.24 -4.03
CA GLU A 47 2.10 19.23 -3.04
C GLU A 47 2.05 19.82 -1.63
N LEU A 48 3.04 20.66 -1.27
CA LEU A 48 3.08 21.31 0.03
C LEU A 48 1.87 22.20 0.27
N SER A 49 1.37 22.91 -0.75
CA SER A 49 0.18 23.76 -0.64
C SER A 49 -1.13 22.97 -0.57
N GLU A 50 -1.16 21.74 -1.09
CA GLU A 50 -2.34 20.86 -1.10
C GLU A 50 -2.40 19.91 0.12
N LEU A 51 -1.32 19.78 0.88
CA LEU A 51 -1.11 18.71 1.86
C LEU A 51 -2.16 18.59 2.97
N ASP A 52 -2.84 19.69 3.33
CA ASP A 52 -3.92 19.71 4.33
C ASP A 52 -5.31 19.86 3.69
N THR A 53 -5.44 19.72 2.38
CA THR A 53 -6.76 19.66 1.73
C THR A 53 -7.40 18.31 1.98
N ASP A 54 -8.72 18.28 2.13
CA ASP A 54 -9.46 17.03 2.38
C ASP A 54 -9.24 15.99 1.27
N ALA A 55 -9.13 16.43 0.01
CA ALA A 55 -8.82 15.55 -1.12
C ALA A 55 -7.42 14.90 -1.00
N TYR A 56 -6.40 15.68 -0.63
CA TYR A 56 -5.06 15.13 -0.41
C TYR A 56 -5.04 14.16 0.76
N VAL A 57 -5.69 14.50 1.86
CA VAL A 57 -5.73 13.66 3.06
C VAL A 57 -6.46 12.35 2.79
N GLU A 58 -7.59 12.36 2.08
CA GLU A 58 -8.29 11.14 1.68
C GLU A 58 -7.38 10.25 0.80
N ALA A 59 -6.75 10.82 -0.23
CA ALA A 59 -5.81 10.09 -1.09
C ALA A 59 -4.60 9.54 -0.31
N TYR A 60 -4.11 10.30 0.68
CA TYR A 60 -3.03 9.90 1.55
C TYR A 60 -3.40 8.68 2.40
N ILE A 61 -4.60 8.68 3.01
CA ILE A 61 -5.09 7.54 3.80
C ILE A 61 -5.24 6.30 2.91
N ILE A 62 -5.84 6.45 1.71
CA ILE A 62 -5.97 5.35 0.73
C ILE A 62 -4.60 4.74 0.44
N ARG A 63 -3.59 5.57 0.19
CA ARG A 63 -2.23 5.10 -0.06
C ARG A 63 -1.65 4.32 1.12
N ILE A 64 -1.83 4.80 2.35
CA ILE A 64 -1.33 4.10 3.55
C ILE A 64 -2.03 2.74 3.73
N ILE A 65 -3.34 2.67 3.49
CA ILE A 65 -4.08 1.39 3.55
C ILE A 65 -3.52 0.40 2.51
N ASN A 66 -3.28 0.87 1.29
CA ASN A 66 -2.86 0.01 0.17
C ASN A 66 -1.38 -0.38 0.19
N GLU A 67 -0.50 0.50 0.65
CA GLU A 67 0.95 0.32 0.56
C GLU A 67 1.63 0.11 1.92
N GLY A 68 0.90 0.32 3.02
CA GLY A 68 1.45 0.38 4.36
C GLY A 68 2.24 1.66 4.64
N SER A 69 2.71 1.79 5.89
CA SER A 69 3.43 2.96 6.39
C SER A 69 4.93 2.96 6.10
N LYS A 70 5.47 1.83 5.61
CA LYS A 70 6.88 1.65 5.24
C LYS A 70 7.86 2.03 6.36
N GLY A 71 7.44 1.93 7.62
CA GLY A 71 8.23 2.29 8.80
C GLY A 71 8.48 3.79 9.00
N THR A 72 7.90 4.65 8.16
CA THR A 72 8.21 6.09 8.18
C THR A 72 7.53 6.85 9.33
N LEU A 73 6.46 6.28 9.91
CA LEU A 73 5.61 6.96 10.88
C LEU A 73 6.12 6.89 12.32
N GLY A 74 6.96 5.90 12.67
CA GLY A 74 7.66 5.85 13.95
C GLY A 74 6.78 5.54 15.19
N PHE A 75 5.68 4.82 15.00
CA PHE A 75 4.83 4.36 16.11
C PHE A 75 5.41 3.11 16.79
N SER A 76 5.35 3.04 18.12
CA SER A 76 5.94 1.93 18.89
C SER A 76 5.16 0.61 18.76
N GLY A 77 3.89 0.67 18.33
CA GLY A 77 3.08 -0.50 18.00
C GLY A 77 3.49 -1.19 16.70
N GLY A 78 4.45 -0.63 15.96
CA GLY A 78 5.05 -1.25 14.80
C GLY A 78 4.70 -0.56 13.47
N VAL A 79 5.07 -1.24 12.39
CA VAL A 79 4.77 -0.82 11.02
C VAL A 79 3.34 -1.24 10.67
N MET A 80 2.61 -0.37 9.98
CA MET A 80 1.34 -0.76 9.37
C MET A 80 1.68 -1.35 8.00
N ASP A 81 1.57 -2.67 7.87
CA ASP A 81 1.74 -3.34 6.58
C ASP A 81 0.50 -3.15 5.69
N ALA A 82 0.64 -3.44 4.40
CA ALA A 82 -0.49 -3.55 3.48
C ALA A 82 -1.29 -4.84 3.71
N GLY A 83 -2.46 -4.96 3.07
CA GLY A 83 -3.23 -6.21 3.02
C GLY A 83 -4.30 -6.37 4.09
N PHE A 84 -4.53 -5.36 4.94
CA PHE A 84 -5.69 -5.32 5.85
C PHE A 84 -7.01 -5.02 5.14
N ALA A 85 -6.95 -4.51 3.91
CA ALA A 85 -8.10 -4.23 3.06
C ALA A 85 -7.72 -4.45 1.59
N THR A 86 -8.72 -4.66 0.74
CA THR A 86 -8.53 -4.67 -0.70
C THR A 86 -8.32 -3.25 -1.22
N PRO A 87 -7.62 -3.06 -2.36
CA PRO A 87 -7.53 -1.76 -3.02
C PRO A 87 -8.90 -1.13 -3.33
N GLU A 88 -9.90 -1.97 -3.59
CA GLU A 88 -11.28 -1.57 -3.88
C GLU A 88 -12.02 -1.05 -2.65
N ASP A 89 -11.74 -1.62 -1.47
CA ASP A 89 -12.37 -1.20 -0.20
C ASP A 89 -11.70 0.03 0.42
N ALA A 90 -10.41 0.25 0.12
CA ALA A 90 -9.60 1.33 0.71
C ALA A 90 -10.23 2.73 0.60
N PRO A 91 -10.86 3.16 -0.51
CA PRO A 91 -11.53 4.46 -0.59
C PRO A 91 -12.67 4.62 0.41
N ASN A 92 -13.51 3.59 0.59
CA ASN A 92 -14.64 3.67 1.53
C ASN A 92 -14.16 3.68 2.98
N ILE A 93 -13.13 2.89 3.29
CA ILE A 93 -12.50 2.91 4.62
C ILE A 93 -11.85 4.27 4.89
N ALA A 94 -11.14 4.85 3.91
CA ALA A 94 -10.55 6.17 4.04
C ALA A 94 -11.60 7.25 4.31
N ARG A 95 -12.75 7.21 3.63
CA ARG A 95 -13.90 8.10 3.89
C ARG A 95 -14.44 7.96 5.30
N TYR A 96 -14.52 6.72 5.83
CA TYR A 96 -14.87 6.51 7.23
C TYR A 96 -13.84 7.14 8.17
N VAL A 97 -12.55 6.91 7.93
CA VAL A 97 -11.46 7.50 8.73
C VAL A 97 -11.49 9.04 8.71
N MET A 98 -11.79 9.65 7.56
CA MET A 98 -11.97 11.10 7.46
C MET A 98 -13.09 11.62 8.38
N SER A 99 -14.16 10.84 8.57
CA SER A 99 -15.25 11.20 9.46
C SER A 99 -14.82 11.24 10.94
N LEU A 100 -13.88 10.38 11.36
CA LEU A 100 -13.35 10.32 12.73
C LEU A 100 -12.65 11.63 13.12
N SER A 101 -11.97 12.27 12.17
CA SER A 101 -11.32 13.58 12.37
C SER A 101 -12.19 14.77 11.95
N LYS A 102 -13.48 14.54 11.66
CA LYS A 102 -14.44 15.57 11.22
C LYS A 102 -13.97 16.32 9.97
N ARG A 103 -13.31 15.60 9.05
CA ARG A 103 -12.93 16.10 7.73
C ARG A 103 -14.00 15.74 6.71
N GLN A 104 -14.10 16.49 5.62
CA GLN A 104 -15.01 16.13 4.54
C GLN A 104 -14.36 15.04 3.69
N SER A 105 -15.17 14.13 3.16
CA SER A 105 -14.70 13.09 2.25
C SER A 105 -15.46 13.18 0.93
N SER A 106 -14.91 12.61 -0.13
CA SER A 106 -15.53 12.59 -1.46
C SER A 106 -16.93 11.97 -1.49
N ASP A 107 -17.23 11.00 -0.62
CA ASP A 107 -18.56 10.44 -0.41
C ASP A 107 -18.75 9.94 1.04
N ALA A 108 -19.34 10.78 1.88
CA ALA A 108 -19.56 10.44 3.29
C ALA A 108 -20.56 9.28 3.49
N ALA A 109 -21.51 9.10 2.57
CA ALA A 109 -22.51 8.04 2.69
C ALA A 109 -21.90 6.67 2.39
N LEU A 110 -20.96 6.58 1.45
CA LEU A 110 -20.17 5.37 1.24
C LEU A 110 -19.19 5.13 2.39
N GLY A 111 -18.58 6.18 2.94
CA GLY A 111 -17.74 6.07 4.14
C GLY A 111 -18.48 5.46 5.33
N ALA A 112 -19.71 5.92 5.61
CA ALA A 112 -20.52 5.40 6.70
C ALA A 112 -20.78 3.88 6.61
N LYS A 113 -20.85 3.33 5.40
CA LYS A 113 -21.02 1.88 5.19
C LYS A 113 -19.80 1.06 5.58
N SER A 114 -18.61 1.67 5.70
CA SER A 114 -17.37 0.98 6.07
C SER A 114 -17.11 0.92 7.59
N GLU A 115 -18.02 1.44 8.43
CA GLU A 115 -17.87 1.41 9.90
C GLU A 115 -17.67 -0.02 10.45
N LEU A 116 -18.49 -0.98 10.01
CA LEU A 116 -18.37 -2.36 10.47
C LEU A 116 -17.04 -2.99 10.03
N PHE A 117 -16.59 -2.69 8.81
CA PHE A 117 -15.29 -3.16 8.34
C PHE A 117 -14.16 -2.57 9.18
N TYR A 118 -14.22 -1.26 9.45
CA TYR A 118 -13.23 -0.55 10.24
C TYR A 118 -13.12 -1.16 11.65
N THR A 119 -14.23 -1.30 12.36
CA THR A 119 -14.23 -1.87 13.72
C THR A 119 -13.69 -3.29 13.75
N SER A 120 -13.98 -4.10 12.73
CA SER A 120 -13.54 -5.50 12.65
C SER A 120 -12.07 -5.68 12.27
N ASN A 121 -11.53 -4.85 11.37
CA ASN A 121 -10.21 -5.05 10.76
C ASN A 121 -9.17 -4.00 11.17
N CYS A 122 -9.60 -2.78 11.49
CA CYS A 122 -8.74 -1.64 11.79
C CYS A 122 -8.75 -1.27 13.28
N GLY A 123 -9.91 -1.45 13.93
CA GLY A 123 -10.15 -1.04 15.32
C GLY A 123 -9.29 -1.76 16.36
N GLY A 124 -8.75 -2.95 16.03
CA GLY A 124 -7.82 -3.66 16.91
C GLY A 124 -6.54 -2.86 17.22
N CYS A 125 -6.04 -2.09 16.25
CA CYS A 125 -4.85 -1.24 16.42
C CYS A 125 -5.21 0.23 16.57
N HIS A 126 -6.19 0.72 15.81
CA HIS A 126 -6.59 2.13 15.81
C HIS A 126 -7.66 2.47 16.87
N GLY A 127 -8.15 1.49 17.62
CA GLY A 127 -9.31 1.65 18.51
C GLY A 127 -10.62 1.72 17.71
N ASN A 128 -11.71 1.18 18.26
CA ASN A 128 -13.02 1.28 17.60
C ASN A 128 -13.50 2.73 17.48
N ASP A 129 -13.02 3.62 18.37
CA ASP A 129 -13.29 5.06 18.33
C ASP A 129 -12.20 5.87 17.60
N GLY A 130 -11.21 5.20 17.00
CA GLY A 130 -10.14 5.83 16.24
C GLY A 130 -9.02 6.46 17.05
N LYS A 131 -9.01 6.38 18.38
CA LYS A 131 -8.02 7.09 19.22
C LYS A 131 -6.65 6.42 19.32
N GLY A 132 -6.48 5.25 18.70
CA GLY A 132 -5.29 4.42 18.85
C GLY A 132 -5.17 3.82 20.25
N LEU A 133 -3.98 3.30 20.57
CA LEU A 133 -3.70 2.63 21.85
C LEU A 133 -2.55 3.33 22.57
N GLY A 134 -2.84 4.37 23.36
CA GLY A 134 -1.86 5.01 24.24
C GLY A 134 -0.59 5.52 23.54
N GLY A 135 -0.71 5.93 22.27
CA GLY A 135 0.42 6.38 21.44
C GLY A 135 1.19 5.26 20.72
N ALA A 136 0.89 3.99 21.00
CA ALA A 136 1.46 2.87 20.25
C ALA A 136 0.95 2.81 18.80
N PHE A 137 -0.24 3.34 18.55
CA PHE A 137 -0.85 3.51 17.23
C PHE A 137 -1.43 4.92 17.10
N PRO A 138 -1.58 5.47 15.88
CA PRO A 138 -2.04 6.84 15.69
C PRO A 138 -3.47 7.06 16.17
N ASP A 139 -3.71 8.24 16.73
CA ASP A 139 -5.04 8.81 16.93
C ASP A 139 -5.54 9.40 15.60
N LEU A 140 -6.50 8.71 14.98
CA LEU A 140 -7.16 9.07 13.73
C LEU A 140 -8.26 10.13 13.91
N THR A 141 -8.59 10.51 15.15
CA THR A 141 -9.58 11.57 15.43
C THR A 141 -8.96 12.97 15.34
N LEU A 142 -7.63 13.06 15.30
CA LEU A 142 -6.91 14.30 15.10
C LEU A 142 -7.04 14.77 13.65
N LYS A 143 -7.26 16.07 13.46
CA LYS A 143 -7.24 16.68 12.11
C LYS A 143 -5.86 16.63 11.46
N ARG A 144 -4.82 16.61 12.29
CA ARG A 144 -3.41 16.63 11.87
C ARG A 144 -2.77 15.28 12.12
N TYR A 145 -2.61 14.49 11.07
CA TYR A 145 -1.97 13.18 11.15
C TYR A 145 -0.44 13.31 11.18
N VAL A 146 0.21 12.50 12.02
CA VAL A 146 1.68 12.43 12.12
C VAL A 146 2.34 12.19 10.76
N GLY A 147 1.71 11.38 9.91
CA GLY A 147 2.23 11.09 8.58
C GLY A 147 2.23 12.28 7.63
N LEU A 148 1.25 13.17 7.74
CA LEU A 148 1.20 14.42 6.98
C LEU A 148 2.26 15.41 7.46
N GLU A 149 2.46 15.53 8.77
CA GLU A 149 3.51 16.38 9.33
C GLU A 149 4.91 15.94 8.89
N LYS A 150 5.16 14.63 8.87
CA LYS A 150 6.42 14.08 8.33
C LYS A 150 6.57 14.33 6.84
N ARG A 151 5.49 14.21 6.06
CA ARG A 151 5.51 14.52 4.63
C ARG A 151 5.79 16.00 4.39
N LYS A 152 5.16 16.89 5.16
CA LYS A 152 5.40 18.33 5.13
C LYS A 152 6.86 18.66 5.41
N ALA A 153 7.42 18.14 6.50
CA ALA A 153 8.82 18.34 6.85
C ALA A 153 9.78 17.85 5.76
N PHE A 154 9.47 16.71 5.13
CA PHE A 154 10.23 16.21 3.98
C PHE A 154 10.18 17.18 2.79
N LEU A 155 8.99 17.69 2.44
CA LEU A 155 8.82 18.64 1.34
C LEU A 155 9.56 19.95 1.60
N GLU A 156 9.46 20.50 2.82
CA GLU A 156 10.15 21.73 3.23
C GLU A 156 11.68 21.55 3.19
N MET A 157 12.20 20.42 3.70
CA MET A 157 13.62 20.09 3.62
C MET A 157 14.09 20.00 2.16
N LYS A 158 13.33 19.32 1.30
CA LYS A 158 13.63 19.18 -0.13
C LYS A 158 13.67 20.53 -0.82
N LEU A 159 12.67 21.38 -0.58
CA LEU A 159 12.59 22.73 -1.14
C LEU A 159 13.70 23.66 -0.64
N GLY A 160 14.18 23.50 0.59
CA GLY A 160 15.28 24.28 1.14
C GLY A 160 16.68 23.78 0.75
N SER A 161 16.79 22.58 0.15
CA SER A 161 18.06 21.97 -0.26
C SER A 161 18.34 22.09 -1.77
N LEU A 162 17.40 22.65 -2.54
CA LEU A 162 17.49 22.92 -3.97
C LEU A 162 17.95 24.36 -4.23
#